data_AF-A0A060WAK9-F1
#
_entry.id   AF-A0A060WAK9-F1
#
_cell.length_a   1.000
_cell.length_b   1.000
_cell.length_c   1.000
_cell.angle_alpha   90.00
_cell.angle_beta   90.00
_cell.angle_gamma   90.00
#
_symmetry.space_group_name_H-M   'P 1'
#
loop_
_entity.id
_entity.type
_entity.pdbx_description
1 polymer ?
#
loop_
_entity_poly.entity_id
_entity_poly.type
_entity_poly.pdbx_seq_one_letter_code
_entity_poly.pdbx_strand_id
1 'polypeptide(L)'
;MSLTGGIMSSFLMGCYDPNSKKWCTVTKCSGGYDDAMLTRLQKELDVIKISKEPSKIPGWLKIIKNYYPDFIIRDPEKAPVWEITGAEFSKSEMHTADGISIRFPRMTRVRDDKDWKSATNLMQLKELFRISKERCDFEVTAGPSKGGEDDKGSSGDSGSNSPPSTSQRPVTPRKTSEYHRHGNGQSKTKMAPSMLAEPRNDKVGASLFLFHLSPTTSCSPQTLLDIFSGVKLVLPDSVQDHTKLRRYFVAYDGDLVPEYDAASATHTLTEPEEDSHAQRVTPGWIWECIRKRRVVPPC
;
A
#
# COMPACT_ATOMS: atom_id res chain seq x y z
N MET A 1 4.34 17.41 -19.83
CA MET A 1 3.58 18.35 -18.99
C MET A 1 2.46 18.96 -19.81
N SER A 2 1.39 19.42 -19.17
CA SER A 2 0.30 20.18 -19.79
C SER A 2 -0.04 21.41 -18.97
N LEU A 3 -0.51 22.46 -19.66
CA LEU A 3 -0.91 23.72 -19.02
C LEU A 3 -2.34 23.64 -18.49
N THR A 4 -2.63 24.40 -17.44
CA THR A 4 -3.98 24.78 -17.01
C THR A 4 -3.90 26.20 -16.45
N GLY A 5 -4.76 27.11 -16.92
CA GLY A 5 -4.67 28.54 -16.56
C GLY A 5 -3.36 29.24 -16.94
N GLY A 6 -2.57 28.67 -17.87
CA GLY A 6 -1.22 29.16 -18.21
C GLY A 6 -0.08 28.63 -17.33
N ILE A 7 -0.39 27.91 -16.25
CA ILE A 7 0.57 27.33 -15.31
C ILE A 7 0.81 25.85 -15.65
N MET A 8 2.03 25.33 -15.44
CA MET A 8 2.38 23.92 -15.66
C MET A 8 1.91 23.02 -14.50
N SER A 9 0.61 23.03 -14.18
CA SER A 9 0.05 22.31 -13.01
C SER A 9 0.00 20.78 -13.13
N SER A 10 0.36 20.19 -14.28
CA SER A 10 0.19 18.76 -14.52
C SER A 10 1.39 18.10 -15.20
N PHE A 11 1.94 17.10 -14.52
CA PHE A 11 3.17 16.39 -14.86
C PHE A 11 2.87 14.94 -15.23
N LEU A 12 3.53 14.47 -16.29
CA LEU A 12 3.41 13.09 -16.76
C LEU A 12 4.62 12.31 -16.25
N MET A 13 4.38 11.43 -15.29
CA MET A 13 5.41 10.69 -14.58
C MET A 13 5.67 9.33 -15.24
N GLY A 14 6.89 8.84 -15.12
CA GLY A 14 7.32 7.60 -15.74
C GLY A 14 8.51 6.95 -15.04
N CYS A 15 8.83 5.74 -15.45
CA CYS A 15 9.98 4.97 -15.00
C CYS A 15 10.91 4.64 -16.18
N TYR A 16 12.20 4.52 -15.93
CA TYR A 16 13.14 4.00 -16.93
C TYR A 16 12.99 2.48 -17.07
N ASP A 17 13.00 1.96 -18.30
CA ASP A 17 13.13 0.54 -18.61
C ASP A 17 14.55 0.24 -19.11
N PRO A 18 15.39 -0.45 -18.31
CA PRO A 18 16.74 -0.83 -18.71
C PRO A 18 16.79 -1.74 -19.94
N ASN A 19 15.73 -2.51 -20.22
CA ASN A 19 15.70 -3.50 -21.30
C ASN A 19 15.55 -2.83 -22.67
N SER A 20 14.51 -2.00 -22.85
CA SER A 20 14.33 -1.23 -24.10
C SER A 20 15.15 0.06 -24.15
N LYS A 21 15.80 0.45 -23.05
CA LYS A 21 16.52 1.73 -22.85
C LYS A 21 15.64 2.95 -23.10
N LYS A 22 14.41 2.90 -22.60
CA LYS A 22 13.38 3.94 -22.81
C LYS A 22 12.65 4.30 -21.54
N TRP A 23 12.14 5.53 -21.53
CA TRP A 23 11.27 6.06 -20.50
C TRP A 23 9.83 5.64 -20.79
N CYS A 24 9.20 4.95 -19.85
CA CYS A 24 7.82 4.46 -19.95
C CYS A 24 6.90 5.30 -19.05
N THR A 25 5.74 5.71 -19.55
CA THR A 25 4.78 6.51 -18.76
C THR A 25 4.01 5.61 -17.78
N VAL A 26 3.76 6.13 -16.58
CA VAL A 26 3.09 5.43 -15.47
C VAL A 26 1.82 6.15 -15.03
N THR A 27 1.87 7.45 -14.80
CA THR A 27 0.70 8.20 -14.29
C THR A 27 0.79 9.70 -14.55
N LYS A 28 -0.34 10.41 -14.46
CA LYS A 28 -0.43 11.88 -14.59
C LYS A 28 -0.69 12.49 -13.22
N CYS A 29 0.29 13.18 -12.64
CA CYS A 29 0.18 13.81 -11.34
C CYS A 29 -0.12 15.31 -11.48
N SER A 30 -1.12 15.79 -10.73
CA SER A 30 -1.61 17.19 -10.78
C SER A 30 -1.89 17.76 -9.38
N GLY A 31 -1.21 17.26 -8.34
CA GLY A 31 -1.39 17.71 -6.96
C GLY A 31 -0.35 17.12 -6.01
N GLY A 32 -0.20 17.72 -4.82
CA GLY A 32 0.96 17.48 -3.94
C GLY A 32 2.09 18.51 -4.13
N TYR A 33 1.79 19.63 -4.80
CA TYR A 33 2.62 20.83 -4.89
C TYR A 33 1.83 21.97 -4.26
N ASP A 34 2.49 22.89 -3.57
CA ASP A 34 1.96 24.23 -3.30
C ASP A 34 2.37 25.20 -4.42
N ASP A 35 1.84 26.42 -4.40
CA ASP A 35 2.12 27.42 -5.45
C ASP A 35 3.59 27.85 -5.48
N ALA A 36 4.28 27.77 -4.34
CA ALA A 36 5.70 28.08 -4.22
C ALA A 36 6.57 27.02 -4.91
N MET A 37 6.33 25.73 -4.62
CA MET A 37 6.95 24.60 -5.31
C MET A 37 6.60 24.59 -6.79
N LEU A 38 5.36 24.89 -7.16
CA LEU A 38 4.96 24.92 -8.57
C LEU A 38 5.69 26.05 -9.33
N THR A 39 5.82 27.22 -8.72
CA THR A 39 6.61 28.36 -9.24
C THR A 39 8.10 28.03 -9.33
N ARG A 40 8.65 27.28 -8.37
CA ARG A 40 10.04 26.80 -8.36
C ARG A 40 10.28 25.82 -9.50
N LEU A 41 9.46 24.77 -9.60
CA LEU A 41 9.57 23.74 -10.64
C LEU A 41 9.43 24.34 -12.05
N GLN A 42 8.54 25.31 -12.26
CA GLN A 42 8.37 26.00 -13.54
C GLN A 42 9.58 26.91 -13.92
N LYS A 43 10.57 27.09 -13.03
CA LYS A 43 11.86 27.74 -13.32
C LYS A 43 13.02 26.75 -13.44
N GLU A 44 13.02 25.67 -12.66
CA GLU A 44 14.13 24.69 -12.60
C GLU A 44 14.10 23.66 -13.74
N LEU A 45 12.93 23.38 -14.31
CA LEU A 45 12.76 22.35 -15.34
C LEU A 45 13.12 22.86 -16.75
N ASP A 46 14.28 22.48 -17.29
CA ASP A 46 14.64 22.70 -18.70
C ASP A 46 13.74 21.87 -19.63
N VAL A 47 12.69 22.52 -20.12
CA VAL A 47 11.67 21.92 -20.99
C VAL A 47 11.65 22.58 -22.36
N ILE A 48 11.45 21.75 -23.39
CA ILE A 48 11.19 22.18 -24.76
C ILE A 48 9.70 22.03 -25.07
N LYS A 49 9.12 23.05 -25.72
CA LYS A 49 7.74 23.02 -26.19
C LYS A 49 7.65 22.17 -27.46
N ILE A 50 6.79 21.14 -27.42
CA ILE A 50 6.55 20.24 -28.56
C ILE A 50 5.09 20.24 -29.03
N SER A 51 4.20 20.96 -28.34
CA SER A 51 2.80 21.20 -28.76
C SER A 51 2.01 19.94 -29.14
N LYS A 52 2.31 18.79 -28.49
CA LYS A 52 1.73 17.47 -28.78
C LYS A 52 2.04 16.91 -30.19
N GLU A 53 3.00 17.49 -30.90
CA GLU A 53 3.35 17.11 -32.27
C GLU A 53 4.06 15.73 -32.30
N PRO A 54 3.55 14.73 -33.05
CA PRO A 54 4.13 13.37 -33.06
C PRO A 54 5.59 13.32 -33.50
N SER A 55 5.97 14.17 -34.46
CA SER A 55 7.33 14.28 -35.01
C SER A 55 8.35 14.85 -34.03
N LYS A 56 7.92 15.45 -32.92
CA LYS A 56 8.77 16.03 -31.87
C LYS A 56 8.87 15.15 -30.62
N ILE A 57 8.26 13.96 -30.63
CA ILE A 57 8.43 12.96 -29.56
C ILE A 57 9.80 12.28 -29.70
N PRO A 58 10.73 12.40 -28.72
CA PRO A 58 12.04 11.77 -28.81
C PRO A 58 11.96 10.25 -28.74
N GLY A 59 12.81 9.54 -29.51
CA GLY A 59 12.82 8.07 -29.57
C GLY A 59 13.14 7.35 -28.25
N TRP A 60 13.65 8.08 -27.24
CA TRP A 60 13.87 7.61 -25.86
C TRP A 60 12.59 7.57 -25.02
N LEU A 61 11.49 8.21 -25.44
CA LEU A 61 10.21 8.21 -24.74
C LEU A 61 9.23 7.22 -25.39
N LYS A 62 8.76 6.24 -24.63
CA LYS A 62 7.67 5.33 -25.02
C LYS A 62 6.36 5.92 -24.50
N ILE A 63 5.54 6.49 -25.38
CA ILE A 63 4.31 7.21 -25.01
C ILE A 63 3.18 7.00 -26.04
N ILE A 64 1.93 7.03 -25.57
CA ILE A 64 0.72 6.87 -26.39
C ILE A 64 0.16 8.23 -26.78
N LYS A 65 -0.41 8.33 -28.00
CA LYS A 65 -0.94 9.56 -28.63
C LYS A 65 -1.76 10.45 -27.70
N ASN A 66 -2.62 9.86 -26.87
CA ASN A 66 -3.52 10.58 -25.97
C ASN A 66 -2.79 11.33 -24.83
N TYR A 67 -1.51 11.03 -24.57
CA TYR A 67 -0.68 11.69 -23.56
C TYR A 67 0.41 12.59 -24.14
N TYR A 68 0.49 12.75 -25.48
CA TYR A 68 1.50 13.60 -26.10
C TYR A 68 1.46 15.00 -25.47
N PRO A 69 2.54 15.44 -24.82
CA PRO A 69 2.49 16.60 -23.95
C PRO A 69 2.73 17.91 -24.71
N ASP A 70 2.37 19.02 -24.09
CA ASP A 70 2.68 20.37 -24.60
C ASP A 70 4.18 20.68 -24.45
N PHE A 71 4.78 20.20 -23.36
CA PHE A 71 6.20 20.36 -23.01
C PHE A 71 6.81 19.03 -22.52
N ILE A 72 8.08 18.80 -22.86
CA ILE A 72 8.89 17.66 -22.46
C ILE A 72 10.26 18.15 -21.95
N ILE A 73 10.86 17.45 -20.98
CA ILE A 73 12.21 17.76 -20.47
C ILE A 73 13.23 17.51 -21.61
N ARG A 74 14.20 18.41 -21.78
CA ARG A 74 15.22 18.31 -22.84
C ARG A 74 16.10 17.07 -22.68
N ASP A 75 16.58 16.85 -21.46
CA ASP A 75 17.47 15.76 -21.08
C ASP A 75 16.87 14.99 -19.91
N PRO A 76 16.36 13.76 -20.11
CA PRO A 76 15.72 12.99 -19.06
C PRO A 76 16.73 12.44 -18.04
N GLU A 77 18.03 12.41 -18.34
CA GLU A 77 19.07 12.03 -17.37
C GLU A 77 19.37 13.16 -16.37
N LYS A 78 18.92 14.39 -16.66
CA LYS A 78 18.97 15.54 -15.75
C LYS A 78 17.60 15.90 -15.15
N ALA A 79 16.58 15.07 -15.36
CA ALA A 79 15.26 15.28 -14.76
C ALA A 79 15.30 15.04 -13.23
N PRO A 80 14.66 15.90 -12.41
CA PRO A 80 14.60 15.68 -10.97
C PRO A 80 13.75 14.43 -10.64
N VAL A 81 14.24 13.60 -9.73
CA VAL A 81 13.51 12.41 -9.26
C VAL A 81 12.46 12.82 -8.24
N TRP A 82 11.23 12.36 -8.42
CA TRP A 82 10.07 12.73 -7.58
C TRP A 82 9.49 11.51 -6.87
N GLU A 83 9.18 11.67 -5.58
CA GLU A 83 8.47 10.67 -4.79
C GLU A 83 6.97 10.84 -4.99
N ILE A 84 6.36 9.91 -5.71
CA ILE A 84 4.92 9.87 -5.96
C ILE A 84 4.28 8.83 -5.06
N THR A 85 3.31 9.25 -4.25
CA THR A 85 2.44 8.37 -3.47
C THR A 85 1.07 8.26 -4.16
N GLY A 86 0.39 7.12 -4.02
CA GLY A 86 -0.97 6.91 -4.50
C GLY A 86 -1.70 5.88 -3.63
N ALA A 87 -3.00 5.71 -3.87
CA ALA A 87 -3.83 4.80 -3.07
C ALA A 87 -3.59 3.32 -3.42
N GLU A 88 -3.37 3.02 -4.70
CA GLU A 88 -3.11 1.67 -5.21
C GLU A 88 -2.43 1.74 -6.59
N PHE A 89 -1.92 0.61 -7.07
CA PHE A 89 -1.63 0.42 -8.49
C PHE A 89 -2.82 -0.19 -9.24
N SER A 90 -3.05 0.27 -10.46
CA SER A 90 -4.10 -0.22 -11.37
C SER A 90 -3.53 -0.65 -12.72
N LYS A 91 -4.33 -1.39 -13.51
CA LYS A 91 -4.03 -1.64 -14.93
C LYS A 91 -4.61 -0.51 -15.78
N SER A 92 -3.90 -0.12 -16.84
CA SER A 92 -4.26 1.01 -17.71
C SER A 92 -3.55 0.91 -19.06
N GLU A 93 -4.28 0.63 -20.13
CA GLU A 93 -3.78 0.62 -21.52
C GLU A 93 -3.22 1.98 -21.97
N MET A 94 -3.62 3.04 -21.25
CA MET A 94 -3.21 4.43 -21.45
C MET A 94 -1.75 4.72 -21.03
N HIS A 95 -1.09 3.79 -20.32
CA HIS A 95 0.26 3.94 -19.80
C HIS A 95 1.21 2.84 -20.30
N THR A 96 2.44 3.21 -20.67
CA THR A 96 3.34 2.34 -21.44
C THR A 96 4.28 1.49 -20.58
N ALA A 97 4.31 1.74 -19.27
CA ALA A 97 5.03 0.98 -18.27
C ALA A 97 4.31 -0.34 -17.94
N ASP A 98 4.30 -1.27 -18.89
CA ASP A 98 3.63 -2.58 -18.79
C ASP A 98 2.11 -2.52 -18.56
N GLY A 99 1.49 -1.38 -18.89
CA GLY A 99 0.10 -1.12 -18.54
C GLY A 99 -0.14 -0.86 -17.04
N ILE A 100 0.90 -0.61 -16.25
CA ILE A 100 0.79 -0.27 -14.82
C ILE A 100 0.56 1.23 -14.66
N SER A 101 -0.39 1.61 -13.81
CA SER A 101 -0.61 2.99 -13.38
C SER A 101 -0.81 3.11 -11.87
N ILE A 102 -0.88 4.34 -11.37
CA ILE A 102 -1.04 4.69 -9.96
C ILE A 102 -2.33 5.48 -9.81
N ARG A 103 -3.24 5.01 -8.95
CA ARG A 103 -4.52 5.66 -8.64
C ARG A 103 -4.34 6.77 -7.59
N PHE A 104 -4.98 7.90 -7.80
CA PHE A 104 -4.86 9.11 -6.97
C PHE A 104 -3.40 9.56 -6.72
N PRO A 105 -2.58 9.74 -7.78
CA PRO A 105 -1.17 10.09 -7.65
C PRO A 105 -0.99 11.50 -7.07
N ARG A 106 -0.22 11.60 -5.99
CA ARG A 106 0.22 12.86 -5.38
C ARG A 106 1.74 12.90 -5.33
N MET A 107 2.29 14.09 -5.59
CA MET A 107 3.67 14.40 -5.23
C MET A 107 3.79 14.44 -3.70
N THR A 108 4.83 13.81 -3.17
CA THR A 108 5.14 13.78 -1.74
C THR A 108 6.41 14.59 -1.44
N ARG A 109 7.45 14.48 -2.29
CA ARG A 109 8.66 15.31 -2.24
C ARG A 109 9.53 15.15 -3.49
N VAL A 110 10.38 16.14 -3.74
CA VAL A 110 11.55 15.97 -4.63
C VAL A 110 12.57 15.08 -3.90
N ARG A 111 13.34 14.28 -4.66
CA ARG A 111 14.35 13.35 -4.16
C ARG A 111 15.73 13.78 -4.67
N ASP A 112 16.28 14.82 -4.04
CA ASP A 112 17.62 15.33 -4.32
C ASP A 112 18.73 14.30 -3.99
N ASP A 113 18.38 13.23 -3.26
CA ASP A 113 19.21 12.06 -2.96
C ASP A 113 19.16 10.97 -4.06
N LYS A 114 18.45 11.20 -5.18
CA LYS A 114 18.29 10.23 -6.26
C LYS A 114 18.56 10.80 -7.65
N ASP A 115 19.17 9.95 -8.47
CA ASP A 115 19.36 10.14 -9.91
C ASP A 115 18.42 9.24 -10.73
N TRP A 116 18.45 9.40 -12.05
CA TRP A 116 17.63 8.61 -12.98
C TRP A 116 17.88 7.09 -12.92
N LYS A 117 19.04 6.63 -12.43
CA LYS A 117 19.41 5.21 -12.31
C LYS A 117 18.92 4.58 -11.01
N SER A 118 18.87 5.36 -9.92
CA SER A 118 18.38 4.96 -8.59
C SER A 118 16.90 5.26 -8.37
N ALA A 119 16.24 5.97 -9.29
CA ALA A 119 14.79 6.02 -9.43
C ALA A 119 14.19 4.62 -9.68
N THR A 120 12.90 4.44 -9.35
CA THR A 120 12.20 3.16 -9.53
C THR A 120 12.13 2.79 -11.01
N ASN A 121 12.77 1.68 -11.40
CA ASN A 121 12.76 1.20 -12.78
C ASN A 121 11.56 0.29 -13.09
N LEU A 122 11.33 -0.03 -14.37
CA LEU A 122 10.17 -0.81 -14.81
C LEU A 122 10.08 -2.21 -14.15
N MET A 123 11.21 -2.87 -13.90
CA MET A 123 11.22 -4.20 -13.25
C MET A 123 10.83 -4.11 -11.78
N GLN A 124 11.30 -3.07 -11.07
CA GLN A 124 10.88 -2.77 -9.71
C GLN A 124 9.40 -2.37 -9.64
N LEU A 125 8.89 -1.64 -10.63
CA LEU A 125 7.47 -1.27 -10.71
C LEU A 125 6.57 -2.50 -10.94
N LYS A 126 6.96 -3.43 -11.82
CA LYS A 126 6.28 -4.73 -12.00
C LYS A 126 6.22 -5.53 -10.70
N GLU A 127 7.31 -5.57 -9.94
CA GLU A 127 7.38 -6.30 -8.67
C GLU A 127 6.54 -5.63 -7.57
N LEU A 128 6.57 -4.29 -7.47
CA LEU A 128 5.69 -3.54 -6.59
C LEU A 128 4.21 -3.76 -6.95
N PHE A 129 3.87 -3.81 -8.25
CA PHE A 129 2.52 -4.15 -8.71
C PHE A 129 2.11 -5.56 -8.27
N ARG A 130 2.96 -6.57 -8.51
CA ARG A 130 2.73 -7.97 -8.11
C ARG A 130 2.45 -8.09 -6.61
N ILE A 131 3.36 -7.59 -5.78
CA ILE A 131 3.25 -7.59 -4.32
C ILE A 131 1.98 -6.84 -3.86
N SER A 132 1.59 -5.76 -4.55
CA SER A 132 0.40 -4.97 -4.18
C SER A 132 -0.93 -5.67 -4.42
N LYS A 133 -0.97 -6.76 -5.21
CA LYS A 133 -2.18 -7.56 -5.40
C LYS A 133 -2.15 -8.80 -4.49
N GLU A 134 -1.03 -9.50 -4.43
CA GLU A 134 -0.83 -10.64 -3.50
C GLU A 134 -1.08 -10.29 -2.02
N ARG A 135 -0.86 -9.04 -1.61
CA ARG A 135 -1.13 -8.57 -0.24
C ARG A 135 -2.57 -8.10 0.01
N CYS A 136 -3.41 -8.02 -1.01
CA CYS A 136 -4.84 -7.72 -0.84
C CYS A 136 -5.69 -8.99 -0.69
N ASP A 137 -5.22 -10.12 -1.24
CA ASP A 137 -6.00 -11.36 -1.38
C ASP A 137 -5.92 -12.29 -0.14
N PHE A 138 -5.76 -11.74 1.07
CA PHE A 138 -5.72 -12.55 2.31
C PHE A 138 -7.12 -12.82 2.86
N GLU A 139 -7.73 -13.95 2.47
CA GLU A 139 -8.91 -14.46 3.16
C GLU A 139 -8.61 -14.77 4.63
N VAL A 140 -9.34 -14.12 5.53
CA VAL A 140 -9.22 -14.35 6.97
C VAL A 140 -9.95 -15.64 7.35
N THR A 141 -9.30 -16.78 7.13
CA THR A 141 -9.73 -18.09 7.65
C THR A 141 -9.57 -18.13 9.17
N ALA A 142 -10.56 -17.57 9.87
CA ALA A 142 -10.62 -17.54 11.32
C ALA A 142 -10.84 -18.97 11.89
N GLY A 143 -9.75 -19.61 12.30
CA GLY A 143 -9.81 -20.89 13.02
C GLY A 143 -10.62 -20.78 14.32
N PRO A 144 -11.34 -21.84 14.74
CA PRO A 144 -12.26 -21.79 15.87
C PRO A 144 -11.50 -21.61 17.20
N SER A 145 -11.47 -20.38 17.69
CA SER A 145 -11.05 -20.08 19.06
C SER A 145 -12.08 -20.67 20.02
N LYS A 146 -11.66 -21.63 20.86
CA LYS A 146 -12.52 -22.17 21.92
C LYS A 146 -12.95 -21.04 22.86
N GLY A 147 -14.25 -20.87 23.06
CA GLY A 147 -14.76 -20.02 24.12
C GLY A 147 -14.35 -20.58 25.48
N GLY A 148 -14.04 -19.68 26.41
CA GLY A 148 -14.14 -19.98 27.84
C GLY A 148 -15.52 -19.56 28.32
N GLU A 149 -16.13 -20.38 29.17
CA GLU A 149 -17.32 -20.05 29.94
C GLU A 149 -16.99 -20.25 31.43
N ASP A 150 -17.54 -19.39 32.29
CA ASP A 150 -17.23 -19.31 33.71
C ASP A 150 -18.18 -20.16 34.57
N ASP A 151 -17.72 -20.70 35.70
CA ASP A 151 -18.60 -20.91 36.86
C ASP A 151 -17.86 -20.93 38.22
N LYS A 152 -18.60 -20.83 39.33
CA LYS A 152 -18.13 -20.69 40.72
C LYS A 152 -18.44 -21.95 41.57
N GLY A 153 -17.54 -22.35 42.49
CA GLY A 153 -17.75 -23.61 43.24
C GLY A 153 -16.95 -23.91 44.53
N SER A 154 -16.73 -22.94 45.41
CA SER A 154 -16.53 -23.06 46.88
C SER A 154 -15.63 -24.15 47.56
N SER A 155 -14.83 -23.68 48.54
CA SER A 155 -14.47 -24.29 49.86
C SER A 155 -13.46 -25.45 50.03
N GLY A 156 -12.41 -25.19 50.82
CA GLY A 156 -11.56 -26.14 51.59
C GLY A 156 -10.35 -26.74 50.85
N ASP A 157 -9.21 -27.07 51.49
CA ASP A 157 -8.62 -26.69 52.78
C ASP A 157 -7.07 -26.93 52.73
N SER A 158 -6.32 -26.28 53.63
CA SER A 158 -4.95 -26.57 54.12
C SER A 158 -4.01 -27.53 53.35
N GLY A 159 -2.82 -27.05 52.95
CA GLY A 159 -1.72 -27.94 52.51
C GLY A 159 -0.44 -27.25 52.00
N SER A 160 0.59 -27.17 52.84
CA SER A 160 1.90 -26.56 52.52
C SER A 160 2.90 -27.47 51.78
N ASN A 161 3.91 -26.83 51.17
CA ASN A 161 5.23 -27.33 50.76
C ASN A 161 5.41 -28.04 49.40
N SER A 162 6.37 -27.50 48.64
CA SER A 162 7.18 -28.19 47.62
C SER A 162 8.43 -28.84 48.28
N PRO A 163 9.35 -29.48 47.52
CA PRO A 163 9.23 -30.81 46.93
C PRO A 163 10.34 -31.76 47.44
N PRO A 164 10.36 -33.03 46.99
CA PRO A 164 11.62 -33.80 46.94
C PRO A 164 11.96 -34.34 45.54
N SER A 165 13.22 -34.74 45.37
CA SER A 165 13.89 -35.03 44.09
C SER A 165 14.29 -36.51 43.95
N THR A 166 14.93 -36.86 42.81
CA THR A 166 15.67 -38.12 42.54
C THR A 166 14.77 -39.36 42.32
N SER A 167 14.87 -40.14 41.24
CA SER A 167 16.03 -40.89 40.72
C SER A 167 15.75 -41.40 39.28
N GLN A 168 16.67 -41.91 38.44
CA GLN A 168 18.09 -42.31 38.61
C GLN A 168 18.91 -42.19 37.29
N ARG A 169 20.20 -42.57 37.34
CA ARG A 169 21.26 -42.52 36.29
C ARG A 169 21.65 -43.97 35.85
N PRO A 170 22.72 -44.29 35.06
CA PRO A 170 23.70 -43.49 34.27
C PRO A 170 23.74 -43.93 32.76
N VAL A 171 24.71 -43.62 31.87
CA VAL A 171 26.14 -44.10 31.72
C VAL A 171 26.97 -43.09 30.87
N THR A 172 28.32 -43.15 30.93
CA THR A 172 29.33 -42.22 30.33
C THR A 172 30.61 -43.02 29.89
N PRO A 173 31.83 -42.48 29.58
CA PRO A 173 32.31 -41.18 29.03
C PRO A 173 32.96 -41.31 27.58
N ARG A 174 34.23 -41.05 27.13
CA ARG A 174 35.54 -40.57 27.70
C ARG A 174 36.70 -40.22 26.67
N LYS A 175 36.86 -38.96 26.22
CA LYS A 175 38.11 -38.36 25.61
C LYS A 175 38.62 -38.97 24.26
N THR A 176 39.70 -38.56 23.55
CA THR A 176 40.81 -37.52 23.60
C THR A 176 41.14 -37.13 22.11
N SER A 177 42.21 -36.48 21.58
CA SER A 177 43.50 -35.77 21.89
C SER A 177 43.92 -35.04 20.56
N GLU A 178 44.60 -33.88 20.43
CA GLU A 178 45.87 -33.29 20.93
C GLU A 178 47.13 -33.53 20.03
N TYR A 179 48.11 -32.59 20.04
CA TYR A 179 49.40 -32.52 19.28
C TYR A 179 49.28 -32.16 17.77
N HIS A 180 50.19 -31.49 17.02
CA HIS A 180 51.44 -30.68 17.11
C HIS A 180 52.13 -30.82 15.70
N ARG A 181 53.10 -30.04 15.17
CA ARG A 181 53.66 -28.69 15.42
C ARG A 181 54.77 -28.36 14.37
N HIS A 182 54.76 -27.15 13.78
CA HIS A 182 55.83 -26.46 12.99
C HIS A 182 56.36 -27.16 11.69
N GLY A 183 57.02 -26.48 10.73
CA GLY A 183 57.15 -25.03 10.46
C GLY A 183 58.32 -24.59 9.54
N ASN A 184 58.19 -23.39 8.95
CA ASN A 184 59.22 -22.50 8.35
C ASN A 184 59.83 -22.82 6.94
N GLY A 185 60.20 -21.74 6.22
CA GLY A 185 60.93 -21.75 4.93
C GLY A 185 60.87 -20.38 4.21
N GLN A 186 61.99 -19.69 4.05
CA GLN A 186 62.09 -18.36 3.39
C GLN A 186 62.77 -18.44 2.01
N SER A 187 62.38 -17.54 1.09
CA SER A 187 63.28 -16.95 0.07
C SER A 187 62.70 -15.69 -0.57
N LYS A 188 63.56 -14.87 -1.20
CA LYS A 188 63.23 -13.57 -1.84
C LYS A 188 63.26 -13.69 -3.37
N THR A 189 62.59 -12.79 -4.09
CA THR A 189 63.16 -11.85 -5.10
C THR A 189 62.02 -11.04 -5.77
N LYS A 190 62.36 -9.96 -6.50
CA LYS A 190 61.44 -8.98 -7.12
C LYS A 190 60.97 -9.44 -8.52
N MET A 191 59.75 -9.04 -8.93
CA MET A 191 59.43 -8.19 -10.13
C MET A 191 57.93 -8.25 -10.46
N ALA A 192 57.43 -7.23 -11.18
CA ALA A 192 56.10 -7.18 -11.81
C ALA A 192 56.26 -7.58 -13.32
N PRO A 193 55.22 -7.99 -14.09
CA PRO A 193 54.01 -7.16 -14.33
C PRO A 193 52.66 -7.87 -14.66
N SER A 194 51.58 -7.07 -14.64
CA SER A 194 50.36 -7.15 -15.49
C SER A 194 49.37 -8.34 -15.38
N MET A 195 48.19 -8.09 -15.97
CA MET A 195 47.04 -8.98 -16.31
C MET A 195 46.13 -9.54 -15.19
N LEU A 196 44.87 -9.05 -15.24
CA LEU A 196 43.60 -9.81 -15.21
C LEU A 196 43.44 -11.04 -14.29
N ALA A 197 42.68 -10.89 -13.20
CA ALA A 197 41.78 -11.93 -12.67
C ALA A 197 40.71 -11.37 -11.71
N GLU A 198 39.45 -11.78 -11.92
CA GLU A 198 38.41 -11.97 -10.88
C GLU A 198 38.75 -13.21 -10.02
N PRO A 199 38.09 -13.53 -8.88
CA PRO A 199 36.97 -12.83 -8.22
C PRO A 199 37.17 -12.59 -6.70
N ARG A 200 36.17 -11.99 -6.03
CA ARG A 200 35.49 -12.58 -4.84
C ARG A 200 34.36 -11.72 -4.25
N ASN A 201 33.13 -12.06 -4.63
CA ASN A 201 31.96 -12.23 -3.75
C ASN A 201 32.08 -11.74 -2.29
N ASP A 202 31.70 -10.49 -2.04
CA ASP A 202 31.37 -9.98 -0.70
C ASP A 202 29.86 -9.87 -0.52
N LYS A 203 29.33 -10.48 0.54
CA LYS A 203 27.89 -10.51 0.86
C LYS A 203 27.46 -9.21 1.56
N VAL A 204 27.43 -8.10 0.84
CA VAL A 204 26.74 -6.89 1.33
C VAL A 204 25.25 -7.17 1.33
N GLY A 205 24.70 -7.45 2.52
CA GLY A 205 23.29 -7.77 2.69
C GLY A 205 22.40 -6.64 2.19
N ALA A 206 21.53 -6.93 1.22
CA ALA A 206 20.48 -6.02 0.80
C ALA A 206 19.48 -5.85 1.96
N SER A 207 19.76 -4.89 2.85
CA SER A 207 18.81 -4.43 3.85
C SER A 207 17.59 -3.88 3.12
N LEU A 208 16.55 -4.71 3.02
CA LEU A 208 15.21 -4.23 2.73
C LEU A 208 14.83 -3.32 3.90
N PHE A 209 15.07 -2.01 3.73
CA PHE A 209 14.45 -0.99 4.56
C PHE A 209 12.94 -1.04 4.30
N LEU A 210 12.30 -1.89 5.10
CA LEU A 210 10.88 -2.09 5.21
C LEU A 210 10.18 -0.73 5.17
N PHE A 211 9.22 -0.56 4.26
CA PHE A 211 8.46 0.67 4.10
C PHE A 211 7.89 1.11 5.45
N HIS A 212 8.55 2.08 6.09
CA HIS A 212 8.12 2.63 7.37
C HIS A 212 7.03 3.68 7.12
N LEU A 213 5.85 3.17 6.77
CA LEU A 213 4.63 3.95 6.62
C LEU A 213 4.18 4.42 8.00
N SER A 214 4.63 5.61 8.39
CA SER A 214 4.15 6.31 9.58
C SER A 214 2.61 6.43 9.55
N PRO A 215 1.89 6.07 10.62
CA PRO A 215 0.44 5.99 10.60
C PRO A 215 -0.22 7.37 10.71
N THR A 216 -0.45 8.04 9.59
CA THR A 216 -1.21 9.31 9.53
C THR A 216 -2.38 9.24 8.56
N THR A 217 -3.59 9.26 9.10
CA THR A 217 -4.90 9.51 8.44
C THR A 217 -5.20 8.70 7.16
N SER A 218 -5.87 7.56 7.32
CA SER A 218 -6.25 6.65 6.24
C SER A 218 -7.52 7.08 5.47
N CYS A 219 -7.47 6.91 4.16
CA CYS A 219 -8.64 6.80 3.27
C CYS A 219 -8.37 5.67 2.27
N SER A 220 -8.91 4.48 2.53
CA SER A 220 -8.81 3.33 1.63
C SER A 220 -9.87 3.41 0.50
N PRO A 221 -9.58 2.90 -0.71
CA PRO A 221 -10.62 2.32 -1.55
C PRO A 221 -11.04 1.02 -0.84
N GLN A 222 -12.22 1.03 -0.23
CA GLN A 222 -12.59 0.10 0.84
C GLN A 222 -12.90 -1.32 0.34
N THR A 223 -12.48 -2.30 1.13
CA THR A 223 -13.24 -3.54 1.38
C THR A 223 -13.64 -3.57 2.87
N LEU A 224 -14.39 -2.55 3.27
CA LEU A 224 -15.32 -2.73 4.38
C LEU A 224 -16.32 -3.81 3.94
N LEU A 225 -16.69 -4.69 4.86
CA LEU A 225 -17.54 -5.83 4.53
C LEU A 225 -18.93 -5.36 4.07
N ASP A 226 -19.58 -6.16 3.22
CA ASP A 226 -20.92 -5.91 2.71
C ASP A 226 -21.99 -6.29 3.77
N ILE A 227 -21.88 -5.66 4.96
CA ILE A 227 -22.65 -5.98 6.18
C ILE A 227 -24.13 -5.72 5.97
N PHE A 228 -24.46 -4.70 5.17
CA PHE A 228 -25.82 -4.22 4.95
C PHE A 228 -26.31 -4.48 3.52
N SER A 229 -25.69 -5.40 2.77
CA SER A 229 -26.10 -5.71 1.40
C SER A 229 -27.57 -6.12 1.32
N GLY A 230 -28.37 -5.40 0.54
CA GLY A 230 -29.83 -5.57 0.45
C GLY A 230 -30.63 -5.02 1.64
N VAL A 231 -29.99 -4.37 2.62
CA VAL A 231 -30.65 -3.63 3.70
C VAL A 231 -30.96 -2.22 3.20
N LYS A 232 -32.25 -1.92 3.09
CA LYS A 232 -32.77 -0.60 2.73
C LYS A 232 -33.26 0.11 3.99
N LEU A 233 -32.66 1.25 4.31
CA LEU A 233 -32.85 1.95 5.58
C LEU A 233 -33.41 3.36 5.39
N VAL A 234 -34.54 3.68 6.03
CA VAL A 234 -34.95 5.07 6.26
C VAL A 234 -34.17 5.62 7.46
N LEU A 235 -33.40 6.67 7.22
CA LEU A 235 -32.55 7.34 8.21
C LEU A 235 -32.85 8.85 8.21
N PRO A 236 -33.69 9.34 9.15
CA PRO A 236 -34.08 10.75 9.21
C PRO A 236 -32.92 11.71 9.52
N ASP A 237 -33.01 12.92 8.97
CA ASP A 237 -32.08 14.03 9.26
C ASP A 237 -32.10 14.46 10.74
N SER A 238 -33.16 14.13 11.48
CA SER A 238 -33.32 14.43 12.91
C SER A 238 -32.54 13.51 13.85
N VAL A 239 -31.96 12.41 13.35
CA VAL A 239 -31.24 11.43 14.17
C VAL A 239 -29.86 11.97 14.60
N GLN A 240 -29.53 11.82 15.88
CA GLN A 240 -28.19 12.18 16.39
C GLN A 240 -27.09 11.40 15.63
N ASP A 241 -25.97 12.07 15.36
CA ASP A 241 -24.90 11.54 14.52
C ASP A 241 -25.33 11.18 13.07
N HIS A 242 -26.45 11.69 12.53
CA HIS A 242 -26.96 11.35 11.17
C HIS A 242 -25.85 11.27 10.11
N THR A 243 -25.06 12.33 9.91
CA THR A 243 -23.99 12.37 8.88
C THR A 243 -22.98 11.22 9.02
N LYS A 244 -22.73 10.78 10.26
CA LYS A 244 -21.82 9.67 10.60
C LYS A 244 -22.50 8.32 10.43
N LEU A 245 -23.75 8.16 10.87
CA LEU A 245 -24.56 6.96 10.62
C LEU A 245 -24.70 6.70 9.11
N ARG A 246 -25.12 7.73 8.35
CA ARG A 246 -25.22 7.73 6.88
C ARG A 246 -23.89 7.34 6.22
N ARG A 247 -22.79 7.98 6.61
CA ARG A 247 -21.46 7.71 6.04
C ARG A 247 -21.01 6.28 6.30
N TYR A 248 -21.27 5.73 7.49
CA TYR A 248 -20.85 4.37 7.82
C TYR A 248 -21.77 3.33 7.18
N PHE A 249 -23.09 3.47 7.27
CA PHE A 249 -24.05 2.54 6.70
C PHE A 249 -23.84 2.32 5.19
N VAL A 250 -23.75 3.41 4.41
CA VAL A 250 -23.46 3.34 2.96
C VAL A 250 -22.06 2.77 2.66
N ALA A 251 -21.10 2.93 3.58
CA ALA A 251 -19.74 2.39 3.41
C ALA A 251 -19.59 0.90 3.79
N TYR A 252 -20.66 0.26 4.28
CA TYR A 252 -20.75 -1.19 4.51
C TYR A 252 -21.90 -1.81 3.66
N ASP A 253 -22.08 -1.31 2.43
CA ASP A 253 -23.05 -1.75 1.40
C ASP A 253 -24.54 -1.58 1.75
N GLY A 254 -24.91 -0.55 2.52
CA GLY A 254 -26.30 -0.26 2.90
C GLY A 254 -27.00 0.79 2.01
N ASP A 255 -28.20 0.47 1.52
CA ASP A 255 -29.05 1.35 0.71
C ASP A 255 -29.84 2.34 1.59
N LEU A 256 -29.68 3.65 1.38
CA LEU A 256 -30.50 4.66 2.06
C LEU A 256 -31.75 5.02 1.25
N VAL A 257 -32.91 4.86 1.87
CA VAL A 257 -34.22 5.17 1.29
C VAL A 257 -34.72 6.52 1.83
N PRO A 258 -35.16 7.46 0.96
CA PRO A 258 -35.78 8.71 1.40
C PRO A 258 -37.09 8.46 2.16
N GLU A 259 -37.43 9.36 3.10
CA GLU A 259 -38.65 9.23 3.93
C GLU A 259 -39.94 9.09 3.10
N TYR A 260 -40.03 9.74 1.93
CA TYR A 260 -41.19 9.64 1.02
C TYR A 260 -41.32 8.30 0.28
N ASP A 261 -40.32 7.41 0.38
CA ASP A 261 -40.30 6.06 -0.22
C ASP A 261 -40.19 4.98 0.89
N ALA A 262 -40.60 5.29 2.13
CA ALA A 262 -40.49 4.39 3.28
C ALA A 262 -41.15 3.01 3.07
N ALA A 263 -42.15 2.92 2.18
CA ALA A 263 -42.77 1.66 1.76
C ALA A 263 -41.81 0.70 1.00
N SER A 264 -40.71 1.20 0.43
CA SER A 264 -39.68 0.37 -0.24
C SER A 264 -38.55 -0.09 0.69
N ALA A 265 -38.51 0.41 1.93
CA ALA A 265 -37.47 0.12 2.91
C ALA A 265 -37.68 -1.22 3.64
N THR A 266 -36.58 -1.88 4.01
CA THR A 266 -36.62 -3.08 4.85
C THR A 266 -36.44 -2.76 6.34
N HIS A 267 -35.87 -1.59 6.67
CA HIS A 267 -35.62 -1.13 8.03
C HIS A 267 -35.87 0.38 8.18
N THR A 268 -36.24 0.84 9.38
CA THR A 268 -36.43 2.28 9.68
C THR A 268 -35.98 2.65 11.10
N LEU A 269 -35.54 3.90 11.30
CA LEU A 269 -35.27 4.47 12.63
C LEU A 269 -36.47 5.24 13.22
N THR A 270 -37.53 5.47 12.45
CA THR A 270 -38.80 6.02 12.95
C THR A 270 -39.69 4.92 13.52
N GLU A 271 -40.88 5.29 13.97
CA GLU A 271 -41.98 4.34 14.04
C GLU A 271 -42.41 3.98 12.60
N PRO A 272 -42.67 2.69 12.29
CA PRO A 272 -43.13 2.29 10.97
C PRO A 272 -44.59 2.71 10.77
N GLU A 273 -44.94 3.08 9.53
CA GLU A 273 -46.33 3.30 9.14
C GLU A 273 -47.12 1.97 9.22
N GLU A 274 -48.44 2.02 9.49
CA GLU A 274 -49.24 0.84 9.85
C GLU A 274 -49.30 -0.25 8.74
N ASP A 275 -49.10 0.13 7.48
CA ASP A 275 -49.03 -0.77 6.31
C ASP A 275 -47.59 -1.23 5.96
N SER A 276 -46.55 -0.78 6.70
CA SER A 276 -45.15 -1.03 6.34
C SER A 276 -44.58 -2.33 6.93
N HIS A 277 -43.88 -3.10 6.09
CA HIS A 277 -43.11 -4.28 6.53
C HIS A 277 -41.70 -3.93 7.05
N ALA A 278 -41.34 -2.65 7.16
CA ALA A 278 -40.01 -2.22 7.58
C ALA A 278 -39.73 -2.52 9.08
N GLN A 279 -38.59 -3.15 9.36
CA GLN A 279 -38.17 -3.46 10.72
C GLN A 279 -37.62 -2.22 11.44
N ARG A 280 -38.24 -1.85 12.57
CA ARG A 280 -37.76 -0.74 13.41
C ARG A 280 -36.41 -1.09 14.03
N VAL A 281 -35.44 -0.20 13.91
CA VAL A 281 -34.07 -0.34 14.44
C VAL A 281 -33.60 0.95 15.11
N THR A 282 -32.51 0.84 15.88
CA THR A 282 -31.90 1.98 16.58
C THR A 282 -30.55 2.37 15.95
N PRO A 283 -30.03 3.58 16.21
CA PRO A 283 -28.63 3.92 15.88
C PRO A 283 -27.62 2.92 16.45
N GLY A 284 -27.92 2.33 17.63
CA GLY A 284 -27.09 1.31 18.27
C GLY A 284 -27.01 0.00 17.48
N TRP A 285 -28.10 -0.39 16.81
CA TRP A 285 -28.15 -1.58 15.94
C TRP A 285 -27.18 -1.46 14.75
N ILE A 286 -27.10 -0.29 14.11
CA ILE A 286 -26.15 -0.04 13.00
C ILE A 286 -24.70 -0.27 13.48
N TRP A 287 -24.34 0.30 14.63
CA TRP A 287 -23.03 0.09 15.24
C TRP A 287 -22.80 -1.35 15.71
N GLU A 288 -23.87 -2.09 16.05
CA GLU A 288 -23.78 -3.50 16.42
C GLU A 288 -23.53 -4.41 15.23
N CYS A 289 -24.24 -4.21 14.11
CA CYS A 289 -24.01 -4.92 12.87
C CYS A 289 -22.56 -4.74 12.38
N ILE A 290 -22.07 -3.49 12.43
CA ILE A 290 -20.66 -3.16 12.12
C ILE A 290 -19.68 -3.88 13.07
N ARG A 291 -19.93 -3.86 14.38
CA ARG A 291 -19.09 -4.49 15.41
C ARG A 291 -19.06 -6.01 15.30
N LYS A 292 -20.20 -6.64 14.98
CA LYS A 292 -20.38 -8.09 14.81
C LYS A 292 -20.10 -8.58 13.38
N ARG A 293 -19.80 -7.67 12.43
CA ARG A 293 -19.48 -7.94 11.02
C ARG A 293 -20.57 -8.67 10.23
N ARG A 294 -21.84 -8.50 10.61
CA ARG A 294 -23.03 -9.07 9.95
C ARG A 294 -24.29 -8.34 10.44
N VAL A 295 -25.37 -8.38 9.66
CA VAL A 295 -26.71 -8.04 10.17
C VAL A 295 -27.03 -8.87 11.42
N VAL A 296 -27.62 -8.23 12.43
CA VAL A 296 -28.21 -8.91 13.61
C VAL A 296 -29.71 -8.67 13.65
N PRO A 297 -30.50 -9.51 14.36
CA PRO A 297 -31.91 -9.22 14.59
C PRO A 297 -32.12 -7.81 15.19
N PRO A 298 -33.19 -7.10 14.82
CA PRO A 298 -33.64 -5.90 15.53
C PRO A 298 -33.90 -6.15 17.02
N CYS A 299 -33.94 -5.08 17.80
CA CYS A 299 -34.13 -5.08 19.25
C CYS A 299 -35.12 -4.00 19.71
#